data_AF-A0A1Q7HIL2-F1
#
_entry.id   AF-A0A1Q7HIL2-F1
#
_cell.length_a   1.000
_cell.length_b   1.000
_cell.length_c   1.000
_cell.angle_alpha   90.00
_cell.angle_beta   90.00
_cell.angle_gamma   90.00
#
_symmetry.space_group_name_H-M   'P 1'
#
loop_
_entity.id
_entity.type
_entity.pdbx_description
1 polymer ?
#
loop_
_entity_poly.entity_id
_entity_poly.type
_entity_poly.pdbx_seq_one_letter_code
_entity_poly.pdbx_strand_id
1 'polypeptide(L)'
;MRFAVAVVIAAAVQVVPYLRPDVPTVLAIAYVLFAALGAGFFAGARGWLAGALSVVLGAALYGLWSRAALGAERGLVLGDLLRSETALLVAIVPYAVLGALAGALGATIRRRALAASP
;
A
#
# COMPACT_ATOMS: atom_id res chain seq x y z
N MET A 1 13.78 -12.32 3.56
CA MET A 1 12.72 -12.28 4.59
C MET A 1 12.33 -10.86 5.00
N ARG A 2 13.22 -10.02 5.56
CA ARG A 2 12.88 -8.66 6.03
C ARG A 2 12.12 -7.76 5.05
N PHE A 3 12.46 -7.82 3.76
CA PHE A 3 11.81 -7.00 2.73
C PHE A 3 10.35 -7.42 2.51
N ALA A 4 10.11 -8.70 2.26
CA ALA A 4 8.76 -9.22 2.02
C ALA A 4 7.86 -9.01 3.25
N VAL A 5 8.38 -9.24 4.45
CA VAL A 5 7.64 -9.01 5.70
C VAL A 5 7.26 -7.53 5.85
N ALA A 6 8.19 -6.60 5.58
CA ALA A 6 7.90 -5.17 5.63
C ALA A 6 6.81 -4.76 4.63
N VAL A 7 6.84 -5.30 3.41
CA VAL A 7 5.83 -5.06 2.37
C VAL A 7 4.46 -5.60 2.79
N VAL A 8 4.40 -6.84 3.29
CA VAL A 8 3.15 -7.50 3.69
C VAL A 8 2.52 -6.81 4.89
N ILE A 9 3.29 -6.49 5.93
CA ILE A 9 2.77 -5.80 7.12
C ILE A 9 2.27 -4.40 6.73
N ALA A 10 3.04 -3.64 5.95
CA ALA A 10 2.60 -2.33 5.49
C ALA A 10 1.33 -2.41 4.62
N ALA A 11 1.22 -3.41 3.76
CA ALA A 11 0.00 -3.65 2.98
C ALA A 11 -1.21 -3.97 3.85
N ALA A 12 -1.03 -4.79 4.89
CA ALA A 12 -2.10 -5.10 5.84
C ALA A 12 -2.56 -3.86 6.63
N VAL A 13 -1.63 -3.02 7.08
CA VAL A 13 -1.94 -1.77 7.81
C VAL A 13 -2.74 -0.79 6.95
N GLN A 14 -2.48 -0.76 5.63
CA GLN A 14 -3.25 0.08 4.70
C GLN A 14 -4.73 -0.30 4.60
N VAL A 15 -5.11 -1.50 5.04
CA VAL A 15 -6.52 -1.95 5.03
C VAL A 15 -7.32 -1.31 6.18
N VAL A 16 -6.66 -0.93 7.28
CA VAL A 16 -7.31 -0.44 8.51
C VAL A 16 -8.26 0.74 8.28
N PRO A 17 -7.89 1.80 7.52
CA PRO A 17 -8.80 2.90 7.18
C PRO A 17 -10.12 2.44 6.55
N TYR A 18 -10.09 1.38 5.75
CA TYR A 18 -11.27 0.89 5.02
C TYR A 18 -12.21 0.04 5.87
N LEU A 19 -11.79 -0.34 7.08
CA LEU A 19 -12.67 -1.00 8.06
C LEU A 19 -13.60 0.00 8.75
N ARG A 20 -13.42 1.30 8.52
CA ARG A 20 -14.19 2.36 9.16
C ARG A 20 -14.84 3.27 8.10
N PRO A 21 -16.18 3.40 8.10
CA PRO A 21 -16.89 4.18 7.08
C PRO A 21 -16.70 5.69 7.21
N ASP A 22 -16.25 6.17 8.38
CA ASP A 22 -16.10 7.58 8.74
C ASP A 22 -14.71 8.16 8.44
N VAL A 23 -13.80 7.37 7.85
CA VAL A 23 -12.42 7.84 7.61
C VAL A 23 -12.36 8.76 6.39
N PRO A 24 -11.93 10.02 6.55
CA PRO A 24 -11.80 10.94 5.43
C PRO A 24 -10.67 10.52 4.49
N THR A 25 -10.82 10.81 3.19
CA THR A 25 -9.85 10.43 2.15
C THR A 25 -8.43 10.90 2.46
N VAL A 26 -8.27 12.11 3.00
CA VAL A 26 -6.96 12.66 3.39
C VAL A 26 -6.28 11.80 4.45
N LEU A 27 -7.04 11.28 5.43
CA LEU A 27 -6.50 10.42 6.47
C LEU A 27 -6.12 9.04 5.92
N ALA A 28 -6.90 8.49 4.98
CA ALA A 28 -6.55 7.25 4.30
C ALA A 28 -5.25 7.39 3.50
N ILE A 29 -5.07 8.50 2.78
CA ILE A 29 -3.82 8.80 2.06
C ILE A 29 -2.65 8.92 3.05
N ALA A 30 -2.83 9.62 4.16
CA ALA A 30 -1.79 9.72 5.20
C ALA A 30 -1.40 8.34 5.74
N TYR A 31 -2.38 7.45 5.99
CA TYR A 31 -2.13 6.07 6.39
C TYR A 31 -1.28 5.30 5.38
N VAL A 32 -1.61 5.43 4.09
CA VAL A 32 -0.85 4.81 3.00
C VAL A 32 0.59 5.30 2.97
N LEU A 33 0.81 6.61 3.10
CA LEU A 33 2.16 7.19 3.13
C LEU A 33 2.96 6.73 4.35
N PHE A 34 2.36 6.71 5.55
CA PHE A 34 3.02 6.24 6.76
C PHE A 34 3.36 4.75 6.70
N ALA A 35 2.45 3.93 6.19
CA ALA A 35 2.69 2.50 5.98
C ALA A 35 3.82 2.27 4.98
N ALA A 36 3.83 2.97 3.84
CA ALA A 36 4.87 2.88 2.82
C ALA A 36 6.24 3.38 3.34
N LEU A 37 6.25 4.43 4.18
CA LEU A 37 7.44 4.90 4.88
C LEU A 37 8.00 3.83 5.82
N GLY A 38 7.12 3.22 6.63
CA GLY A 38 7.48 2.09 7.49
C GLY A 38 8.04 0.91 6.68
N ALA A 39 7.42 0.56 5.56
CA ALA A 39 7.90 -0.48 4.66
C ALA A 39 9.34 -0.20 4.20
N GLY A 40 9.60 1.03 3.76
CA GLY A 40 10.92 1.47 3.35
C GLY A 40 11.95 1.44 4.47
N PHE A 41 11.57 1.90 5.67
CA PHE A 41 12.41 1.86 6.87
C PHE A 41 12.81 0.41 7.20
N PHE A 42 11.85 -0.52 7.33
CA PHE A 42 12.13 -1.90 7.74
C PHE A 42 12.78 -2.75 6.63
N ALA A 43 12.51 -2.47 5.36
CA ALA A 43 13.17 -3.11 4.23
C ALA A 43 14.69 -2.83 4.19
N GLY A 44 15.10 -1.62 4.57
CA GLY A 44 16.51 -1.17 4.60
C GLY A 44 17.08 -0.93 3.21
N ALA A 45 17.25 -1.98 2.41
CA ALA A 45 17.67 -1.88 1.00
C ALA A 45 16.44 -1.81 0.08
N ARG A 46 16.53 -1.00 -0.99
CA ARG A 46 15.45 -0.80 -1.98
C ARG A 46 14.14 -0.29 -1.36
N GLY A 47 14.23 0.67 -0.42
CA GLY A 47 13.05 1.21 0.28
C GLY A 47 11.97 1.79 -0.64
N TRP A 48 12.36 2.38 -1.76
CA TRP A 48 11.41 2.85 -2.79
C TRP A 48 10.56 1.70 -3.36
N LEU A 49 11.18 0.55 -3.62
CA LEU A 49 10.48 -0.63 -4.14
C LEU A 49 9.57 -1.23 -3.06
N ALA A 50 10.02 -1.23 -1.80
CA ALA A 50 9.20 -1.70 -0.68
C ALA A 50 7.92 -0.86 -0.53
N GLY A 51 8.06 0.47 -0.57
CA GLY A 51 6.91 1.38 -0.49
C GLY A 51 5.97 1.28 -1.69
N ALA A 52 6.50 1.15 -2.91
CA ALA A 52 5.67 0.94 -4.10
C ALA A 52 4.90 -0.39 -4.02
N LEU A 53 5.60 -1.49 -3.71
CA LEU A 53 4.99 -2.82 -3.62
C LEU A 53 4.00 -2.93 -2.47
N SER A 54 4.21 -2.25 -1.34
CA SER A 54 3.24 -2.25 -0.25
C SER A 54 1.93 -1.58 -0.66
N VAL A 55 1.98 -0.52 -1.47
CA VAL A 55 0.76 0.13 -1.99
C VAL A 55 0.05 -0.77 -2.99
N VAL A 56 0.79 -1.36 -3.93
CA VAL A 56 0.23 -2.30 -4.91
C VAL A 56 -0.45 -3.47 -4.22
N LEU A 57 0.22 -4.08 -3.24
CA LEU A 57 -0.36 -5.18 -2.46
C LEU A 57 -1.54 -4.71 -1.60
N GLY A 58 -1.45 -3.55 -0.96
CA GLY A 58 -2.53 -3.00 -0.13
C GLY A 58 -3.82 -2.78 -0.92
N ALA A 59 -3.72 -2.24 -2.13
CA ALA A 59 -4.88 -2.07 -2.99
C ALA A 59 -5.39 -3.40 -3.56
N ALA A 60 -4.52 -4.37 -3.83
CA ALA A 60 -4.96 -5.72 -4.21
C ALA A 60 -5.77 -6.37 -3.09
N LEU A 61 -5.34 -6.23 -1.83
CA LEU A 61 -6.07 -6.69 -0.65
C LEU A 61 -7.42 -5.96 -0.50
N TYR A 62 -7.44 -4.64 -0.70
CA TYR A 62 -8.69 -3.88 -0.70
C TYR A 62 -9.63 -4.31 -1.83
N GLY A 63 -9.11 -4.52 -3.04
CA GLY A 63 -9.87 -5.04 -4.18
C GLY A 63 -10.50 -6.40 -3.86
N LEU A 64 -9.73 -7.32 -3.27
CA LEU A 64 -10.23 -8.63 -2.86
C LEU A 64 -11.31 -8.51 -1.75
N TRP A 65 -11.08 -7.64 -0.75
CA TRP A 65 -12.05 -7.38 0.32
C TRP A 65 -13.35 -6.79 -0.22
N SER A 66 -13.26 -5.77 -1.08
CA SER A 66 -14.42 -5.12 -1.71
C SER A 66 -15.21 -6.10 -2.55
N ARG A 67 -14.54 -7.02 -3.26
CA ARG A 67 -15.19 -8.10 -4.02
C ARG A 67 -15.84 -9.15 -3.12
N ALA A 68 -15.21 -9.52 -2.01
CA ALA A 68 -15.82 -10.44 -1.05
C ALA A 68 -17.07 -9.80 -0.40
N ALA A 69 -17.02 -8.50 -0.13
CA ALA A 69 -18.14 -7.75 0.46
C ALA A 69 -19.27 -7.42 -0.54
N LEU A 70 -18.95 -7.14 -1.81
CA LEU A 70 -19.92 -6.68 -2.83
C LEU A 70 -20.29 -7.76 -3.87
N GLY A 71 -19.45 -8.78 -4.04
CA GLY A 71 -19.63 -9.87 -5.02
C GLY A 71 -20.73 -10.85 -4.65
N ALA A 72 -21.26 -10.81 -3.42
CA ALA A 72 -22.47 -11.52 -3.06
C ALA A 72 -23.73 -10.93 -3.75
N GLU A 73 -23.68 -9.69 -4.25
CA GLU A 73 -24.87 -8.99 -4.76
C GLU A 73 -24.93 -8.76 -6.28
N ARG A 74 -23.82 -8.93 -7.00
CA ARG A 74 -23.76 -8.56 -8.43
C ARG A 74 -23.18 -9.72 -9.24
N GLY A 75 -24.02 -10.35 -10.05
CA GLY A 75 -23.60 -11.32 -11.06
C GLY A 75 -22.70 -10.67 -12.11
N LEU A 76 -21.40 -10.58 -11.82
CA LEU A 76 -20.42 -9.84 -12.63
C LEU A 76 -19.96 -10.65 -13.85
N VAL A 77 -20.04 -10.03 -15.03
CA VAL A 77 -19.54 -10.57 -16.30
C VAL A 77 -18.03 -10.35 -16.40
N LEU A 78 -17.29 -11.30 -17.00
CA LEU A 78 -15.82 -11.30 -17.11
C LEU A 78 -15.22 -10.00 -17.72
N GLY A 79 -15.95 -9.35 -18.62
CA GLY A 79 -15.55 -8.08 -19.24
C GLY A 79 -15.56 -6.89 -18.27
N ASP A 80 -16.51 -6.84 -17.34
CA ASP A 80 -16.58 -5.80 -16.30
C ASP A 80 -15.47 -5.99 -15.27
N LEU A 81 -15.12 -7.25 -14.98
CA LEU A 81 -13.98 -7.59 -14.12
C LEU A 81 -12.67 -7.06 -14.70
N LEU A 82 -12.35 -7.37 -15.96
CA LEU A 82 -11.14 -6.90 -16.62
C LEU A 82 -11.09 -5.37 -16.69
N ARG A 83 -12.20 -4.72 -17.04
CA ARG A 83 -12.26 -3.24 -17.10
C ARG A 83 -12.07 -2.59 -15.74
N SER A 84 -12.64 -3.17 -14.68
CA SER A 84 -12.44 -2.71 -13.30
C SER A 84 -10.99 -2.89 -12.83
N GLU A 85 -10.32 -3.97 -13.24
CA GLU A 85 -8.92 -4.24 -12.87
C GLU A 85 -7.96 -3.28 -13.56
N THR A 86 -8.15 -2.99 -14.85
CA THR A 86 -7.32 -2.00 -15.55
C THR A 86 -7.55 -0.60 -15.00
N ALA A 87 -8.79 -0.24 -14.64
CA ALA A 87 -9.10 1.02 -13.99
C ALA A 87 -8.44 1.13 -12.60
N LEU A 88 -8.44 0.05 -11.82
CA LEU A 88 -7.72 -0.05 -10.55
C LEU A 88 -6.21 0.12 -10.73
N LEU A 89 -5.63 -0.51 -11.75
CA LEU A 89 -4.20 -0.36 -12.06
C LEU A 89 -3.85 1.07 -12.48
N VAL A 90 -4.69 1.77 -13.24
CA VAL A 90 -4.41 3.18 -13.57
C VAL A 90 -4.60 4.08 -12.34
N ALA A 91 -5.63 3.82 -11.55
CA ALA A 91 -5.93 4.59 -10.34
C ALA A 91 -4.86 4.44 -9.25
N ILE A 92 -4.16 3.29 -9.21
CA ILE A 92 -3.15 3.03 -8.18
C ILE A 92 -1.78 3.65 -8.49
N VAL A 93 -1.46 3.92 -9.76
CA VAL A 93 -0.14 4.41 -10.16
C VAL A 93 0.29 5.65 -9.37
N PRO A 94 -0.55 6.70 -9.21
CA PRO A 94 -0.17 7.86 -8.41
C PRO A 94 0.17 7.50 -6.96
N TYR A 95 -0.61 6.61 -6.34
CA TYR A 95 -0.37 6.16 -4.97
C TYR A 95 0.87 5.28 -4.86
N ALA A 96 1.16 4.45 -5.85
CA ALA A 96 2.37 3.64 -5.89
C ALA A 96 3.63 4.51 -6.03
N VAL A 97 3.56 5.60 -6.81
CA VAL A 97 4.63 6.60 -6.91
C VAL A 97 4.83 7.30 -5.58
N LEU A 98 3.75 7.77 -4.94
CA LEU A 98 3.83 8.38 -3.61
C LEU A 98 4.36 7.41 -2.55
N GLY A 99 3.94 6.14 -2.60
CA GLY A 99 4.45 5.06 -1.77
C GLY A 99 5.93 4.82 -2.00
N ALA A 100 6.41 4.89 -3.24
CA ALA A 100 7.83 4.76 -3.56
C ALA A 100 8.64 5.90 -2.95
N LEU A 101 8.15 7.15 -3.03
CA LEU A 101 8.79 8.30 -2.41
C LEU A 101 8.82 8.17 -0.88
N ALA A 102 7.70 7.79 -0.26
CA ALA A 102 7.60 7.56 1.17
C ALA A 102 8.55 6.44 1.63
N GLY A 103 8.62 5.33 0.88
CA GLY A 103 9.53 4.23 1.16
C GLY A 103 11.02 4.61 0.98
N ALA A 104 11.35 5.43 -0.02
CA ALA A 104 12.69 5.98 -0.19
C ALA A 104 13.09 6.86 1.00
N LEU A 105 12.16 7.67 1.49
CA LEU A 105 12.35 8.50 2.68
C LEU A 105 12.57 7.64 3.93
N GLY A 106 11.74 6.61 4.15
CA GLY A 106 11.88 5.68 5.28
C GLY A 106 13.24 4.97 5.31
N ALA A 107 13.72 4.49 4.16
CA ALA A 107 15.05 3.89 4.07
C ALA A 107 16.17 4.90 4.35
N THR A 108 15.98 6.16 3.95
CA THR A 108 16.93 7.24 4.23
C THR A 108 16.98 7.60 5.72
N ILE A 109 15.81 7.67 6.37
CA ILE A 109 15.71 7.87 7.83
C ILE A 109 16.44 6.76 8.57
N ARG A 110 16.24 5.48 8.18
CA ARG A 110 16.96 4.36 8.79
C ARG A 110 18.47 4.48 8.65
N ARG A 111 18.96 4.79 7.45
CA ARG A 111 20.41 4.94 7.21
C ARG A 111 21.01 6.02 8.12
N ARG A 112 20.32 7.14 8.28
CA ARG A 112 20.76 8.23 9.17
C ARG A 112 20.71 7.82 10.65
N ALA A 113 19.64 7.15 11.09
CA ALA A 113 19.50 6.69 12.47
C ALA A 113 20.61 5.69 12.86
N LEU A 114 20.93 4.75 11.97
CA LEU A 114 21.99 3.76 12.19
C LEU A 114 23.39 4.39 12.13
N ALA A 115 23.59 5.42 11.29
CA ALA A 115 24.87 6.14 11.22
C ALA A 115 25.12 7.08 12.41
N ALA A 116 24.05 7.53 13.08
CA ALA A 116 24.12 8.36 14.29
C ALA A 116 24.24 7.53 15.58
N SER A 117 24.21 6.20 15.50
CA SER A 117 24.38 5.32 16.66
C SER A 117 25.88 5.06 16.87
N PRO A 118 26.46 5.42 18.04
CA PRO A 118 27.88 5.24 18.34
C PRO A 118 28.30 3.78 18.48
#